data_AF-A0A0D2WTY8-F1
#
_entry.id   AF-A0A0D2WTY8-F1
#
_cell.length_a   1.000
_cell.length_b   1.000
_cell.length_c   1.000
_cell.angle_alpha   90.00
_cell.angle_beta   90.00
_cell.angle_gamma   90.00
#
_symmetry.space_group_name_H-M   'P 1'
#
loop_
_entity.id
_entity.type
_entity.pdbx_description
1 polymer ?
#
loop_
_entity_poly.entity_id
_entity_poly.type
_entity_poly.pdbx_seq_one_letter_code
_entity_poly.pdbx_strand_id
1 'polypeptide(L)'
;MTGALQGFFVGTLDADNGSVADPSIQFTEGNGFFLPADNEVAVAIDGVEVATFSDTGLGIAGDLAATNVEVSGAVVLGAGSATVPSISFSGDSNTGIYAAATDILGFAAGGAAVATISSSGIGVAGNVSANSMSTASLTMGGNKIQSLGTPTATDDAATKGYVDSAVAGGSYLPLAGGTLTGALLVPDGSASTPAIALASDTDTGIYSDLGALCVSAGGTMCAFFNALGIRTGLDVAAQGSVTGARVYATTQFLAGNGNVTNPAYSFSANSFVGLYSAGTNQLGVSANSTNVATFTTTALNVATGLNVTGFTSLGTGNTGLKMAVFIGTTAAGSGGTVAQNITIDRNKIVSMTGTIFASNSKTVAFNTGSGQYYVYADVSGASSPWVLTVTNGASATSAYSVPFSILITYVA
;
A
#
# COMPACT_ATOMS: atom_id res chain seq x y z
N MET A 1 17.24 98.36 -76.04
CA MET A 1 15.92 99.00 -75.85
C MET A 1 15.00 97.95 -75.26
N THR A 2 14.92 97.87 -73.95
CA THR A 2 14.10 96.90 -73.21
C THR A 2 12.82 97.60 -72.77
N GLY A 3 11.78 97.51 -73.59
CA GLY A 3 10.45 97.97 -73.26
C GLY A 3 9.48 96.81 -73.46
N ALA A 4 9.01 96.21 -72.37
CA ALA A 4 7.90 95.27 -72.46
C ALA A 4 6.67 96.04 -72.96
N LEU A 5 6.19 95.70 -74.15
CA LEU A 5 4.92 96.19 -74.65
C LEU A 5 3.81 95.56 -73.81
N GLN A 6 3.34 96.27 -72.78
CA GLN A 6 2.18 95.84 -71.99
C GLN A 6 0.89 96.14 -72.78
N GLY A 7 0.60 95.30 -73.77
CA GLY A 7 -0.61 95.34 -74.58
C GLY A 7 -1.69 94.40 -74.02
N PHE A 8 -2.92 94.88 -73.93
CA PHE A 8 -4.09 94.06 -73.65
C PHE A 8 -4.41 93.22 -74.89
N PHE A 9 -4.07 91.92 -74.86
CA PHE A 9 -4.47 90.99 -75.92
C PHE A 9 -5.96 90.65 -75.79
N VAL A 10 -6.73 90.93 -76.84
CA VAL A 10 -8.12 90.50 -77.01
C VAL A 10 -8.15 89.44 -78.11
N GLY A 11 -7.82 88.20 -77.76
CA GLY A 11 -7.78 87.03 -78.65
C GLY A 11 -7.18 85.80 -77.99
N THR A 12 -7.21 84.65 -78.68
CA THR A 12 -6.48 83.44 -78.26
C THR A 12 -4.98 83.67 -78.43
N LEU A 13 -4.18 83.28 -77.44
CA LEU A 13 -2.73 83.25 -77.57
C LEU A 13 -2.35 81.98 -78.34
N ASP A 14 -1.96 82.15 -79.59
CA ASP A 14 -1.39 81.10 -80.44
C ASP A 14 0.13 81.29 -80.43
N ALA A 15 0.83 80.45 -79.68
CA ALA A 15 2.27 80.49 -79.52
C ALA A 15 2.89 79.30 -80.27
N ASP A 16 4.02 79.53 -80.93
CA ASP A 16 4.79 78.45 -81.56
C ASP A 16 5.20 77.38 -80.52
N ASN A 17 5.68 76.22 -80.96
CA ASN A 17 5.97 75.12 -80.03
C ASN A 17 7.06 75.46 -78.97
N GLY A 18 8.00 76.35 -79.29
CA GLY A 18 9.11 76.68 -78.40
C GLY A 18 10.04 75.48 -78.14
N SER A 19 10.89 75.59 -77.12
CA SER A 19 11.77 74.52 -76.65
C SER A 19 12.00 74.63 -75.15
N VAL A 20 12.62 73.61 -74.54
CA VAL A 20 12.96 73.63 -73.11
C VAL A 20 13.91 74.78 -72.75
N ALA A 21 14.82 75.17 -73.65
CA ALA A 21 15.74 76.30 -73.44
C ALA A 21 15.08 77.65 -73.72
N ASP A 22 14.18 77.69 -74.72
CA ASP A 22 13.47 78.87 -75.18
C ASP A 22 11.95 78.60 -75.21
N PRO A 23 11.27 78.69 -74.05
CA PRO A 23 9.84 78.39 -73.97
C PRO A 23 9.02 79.42 -74.75
N SER A 24 7.98 78.97 -75.45
CA SER A 24 7.18 79.85 -76.31
C SER A 24 6.30 80.83 -75.52
N ILE A 25 5.95 80.49 -74.28
CA ILE A 25 5.44 81.42 -73.29
C ILE A 25 6.50 81.59 -72.22
N GLN A 26 7.33 82.62 -72.36
CA GLN A 26 8.48 82.87 -71.49
C GLN A 26 8.18 83.82 -70.33
N PHE A 27 8.58 83.45 -69.12
CA PHE A 27 8.55 84.30 -67.93
C PHE A 27 9.91 84.98 -67.68
N THR A 28 11.00 84.21 -67.80
CA THR A 28 12.40 84.68 -67.81
C THR A 28 13.21 83.77 -68.74
N GLU A 29 14.49 84.07 -68.96
CA GLU A 29 15.41 83.15 -69.65
C GLU A 29 15.28 81.73 -69.04
N GLY A 30 15.00 80.72 -69.88
CA GLY A 30 14.83 79.32 -69.49
C GLY A 30 13.57 78.95 -68.67
N ASN A 31 12.69 79.89 -68.30
CA ASN A 31 11.48 79.63 -67.50
C ASN A 31 10.20 79.91 -68.30
N GLY A 32 9.31 78.93 -68.41
CA GLY A 32 8.06 79.12 -69.17
C GLY A 32 7.30 77.84 -69.51
N PHE A 33 6.33 77.97 -70.41
CA PHE A 33 5.62 76.84 -71.01
C PHE A 33 6.03 76.63 -72.46
N PHE A 34 6.13 75.38 -72.88
CA PHE A 34 6.41 74.99 -74.26
C PHE A 34 5.68 73.69 -74.64
N LEU A 35 5.65 73.38 -75.94
CA LEU A 35 5.01 72.21 -76.52
C LEU A 35 6.11 71.26 -77.01
N PRO A 36 6.57 70.28 -76.19
CA PRO A 36 7.65 69.36 -76.55
C PRO A 36 7.27 68.45 -77.73
N ALA A 37 5.98 68.13 -77.86
CA ALA A 37 5.40 67.30 -78.91
C ALA A 37 3.91 67.64 -79.08
N ASP A 38 3.27 67.02 -80.07
CA ASP A 38 1.81 67.07 -80.21
C ASP A 38 1.13 66.49 -78.95
N ASN A 39 0.05 67.13 -78.48
CA ASN A 39 -0.72 66.77 -77.29
C ASN A 39 -0.02 66.89 -75.92
N GLU A 40 1.15 67.55 -75.86
CA GLU A 40 1.88 67.76 -74.61
C GLU A 40 2.07 69.25 -74.29
N VAL A 41 1.98 69.60 -73.01
CA VAL A 41 2.34 70.92 -72.47
C VAL A 41 3.33 70.72 -71.35
N ALA A 42 4.52 71.30 -71.49
CA ALA A 42 5.60 71.15 -70.52
C ALA A 42 5.94 72.47 -69.82
N VAL A 43 6.47 72.33 -68.60
CA VAL A 43 7.00 73.42 -67.77
C VAL A 43 8.52 73.35 -67.83
N ALA A 44 9.13 74.40 -68.36
CA ALA A 44 10.58 74.60 -68.31
C ALA A 44 10.94 75.51 -67.12
N ILE A 45 11.91 75.09 -66.32
CA ILE A 45 12.53 75.89 -65.26
C ILE A 45 14.05 75.81 -65.41
N ASP A 46 14.70 76.96 -65.57
CA ASP A 46 16.15 77.12 -65.78
C ASP A 46 16.68 76.27 -66.96
N GLY A 47 15.87 76.14 -68.02
CA GLY A 47 16.21 75.34 -69.19
C GLY A 47 16.06 73.82 -69.00
N VAL A 48 15.40 73.37 -67.93
CA VAL A 48 15.09 71.95 -67.64
C VAL A 48 13.59 71.72 -67.65
N GLU A 49 13.14 70.65 -68.30
CA GLU A 49 11.76 70.19 -68.25
C GLU A 49 11.48 69.53 -66.89
N VAL A 50 10.56 70.08 -66.11
CA VAL A 50 10.27 69.59 -64.74
C VAL A 50 8.91 68.89 -64.62
N ALA A 51 7.96 69.21 -65.49
CA ALA A 51 6.65 68.59 -65.53
C ALA A 51 6.06 68.68 -66.94
N THR A 52 5.36 67.61 -67.34
CA THR A 52 4.69 67.52 -68.65
C THR A 52 3.29 66.98 -68.45
N PHE A 53 2.32 67.72 -68.96
CA PHE A 53 0.91 67.34 -69.01
C PHE A 53 0.65 66.80 -70.42
N SER A 54 0.18 65.57 -70.54
CA SER A 54 -0.17 64.93 -71.80
C SER A 54 -1.60 64.37 -71.76
N ASP A 55 -2.09 63.90 -72.91
CA ASP A 55 -3.33 63.12 -73.00
C ASP A 55 -3.24 61.74 -72.31
N THR A 56 -2.04 61.28 -71.95
CA THR A 56 -1.80 60.03 -71.22
C THR A 56 -1.52 60.19 -69.72
N GLY A 57 -1.32 61.43 -69.24
CA GLY A 57 -1.13 61.72 -67.82
C GLY A 57 -0.12 62.84 -67.53
N LEU A 58 0.34 62.86 -66.28
CA LEU A 58 1.35 63.80 -65.76
C LEU A 58 2.71 63.09 -65.68
N GLY A 59 3.70 63.59 -66.41
CA GLY A 59 5.11 63.27 -66.20
C GLY A 59 5.75 64.29 -65.26
N ILE A 60 6.53 63.83 -64.28
CA ILE A 60 7.39 64.66 -63.44
C ILE A 60 8.82 64.19 -63.65
N ALA A 61 9.73 65.11 -63.97
CA ALA A 61 11.14 64.78 -64.11
C ALA A 61 11.77 64.68 -62.70
N GLY A 62 12.10 63.46 -62.27
CA GLY A 62 12.67 63.19 -60.95
C GLY A 62 11.65 62.87 -59.87
N ASP A 63 12.00 63.13 -58.61
CA ASP A 63 11.14 62.86 -57.45
C ASP A 63 10.05 63.93 -57.31
N LEU A 64 8.80 63.51 -57.07
CA LEU A 64 7.75 64.43 -56.67
C LEU A 64 7.96 64.85 -55.20
N ALA A 65 8.74 65.91 -54.99
CA ALA A 65 9.09 66.46 -53.67
C ALA A 65 7.93 67.23 -53.02
N ALA A 66 6.78 66.58 -52.85
CA ALA A 66 5.61 67.12 -52.16
C ALA A 66 5.49 66.51 -50.75
N THR A 67 4.97 67.28 -49.78
CA THR A 67 4.66 66.72 -48.45
C THR A 67 3.55 65.67 -48.52
N ASN A 68 2.68 65.78 -49.52
CA ASN A 68 1.57 64.89 -49.79
C ASN A 68 1.38 64.77 -51.31
N VAL A 69 1.10 63.55 -51.78
CA VAL A 69 0.67 63.29 -53.16
C VAL A 69 -0.74 62.74 -53.08
N GLU A 70 -1.73 63.55 -53.45
CA GLU A 70 -3.14 63.16 -53.44
C GLU A 70 -3.57 62.67 -54.82
N VAL A 71 -4.08 61.44 -54.90
CA VAL A 71 -4.63 60.85 -56.11
C VAL A 71 -6.11 60.54 -55.87
N SER A 72 -7.02 61.13 -56.65
CA SER A 72 -8.48 60.97 -56.51
C SER A 72 -9.02 59.60 -57.01
N GLY A 73 -8.19 58.56 -56.99
CA GLY A 73 -8.48 57.26 -57.60
C GLY A 73 -7.48 56.18 -57.20
N ALA A 74 -7.51 55.05 -57.92
CA ALA A 74 -6.58 53.95 -57.68
C ALA A 74 -5.19 54.30 -58.19
N VAL A 75 -4.17 54.04 -57.37
CA VAL A 75 -2.78 54.00 -57.82
C VAL A 75 -2.54 52.62 -58.43
N VAL A 76 -2.38 52.56 -59.75
CA VAL A 76 -2.09 51.31 -60.48
C VAL A 76 -0.58 51.22 -60.69
N LEU A 77 0.03 50.18 -60.15
CA LEU A 77 1.46 49.92 -60.26
C LEU A 77 1.69 48.68 -61.13
N GLY A 78 2.83 48.60 -61.80
CA GLY A 78 3.27 47.35 -62.44
C GLY A 78 3.47 46.23 -61.41
N ALA A 79 3.65 44.99 -61.86
CA ALA A 79 3.81 43.86 -60.95
C ALA A 79 5.10 43.93 -60.11
N GLY A 80 6.20 44.43 -60.67
CA GLY A 80 7.50 44.47 -60.00
C GLY A 80 8.06 43.06 -59.74
N SER A 81 9.15 43.00 -58.96
CA SER A 81 9.80 41.75 -58.53
C SER A 81 10.47 41.93 -57.18
N ALA A 82 10.94 40.83 -56.58
CA ALA A 82 11.71 40.90 -55.34
C ALA A 82 13.01 41.72 -55.48
N THR A 83 13.63 41.75 -56.67
CA THR A 83 14.85 42.52 -56.92
C THR A 83 14.59 43.98 -57.32
N VAL A 84 13.37 44.28 -57.77
CA VAL A 84 12.93 45.62 -58.21
C VAL A 84 11.44 45.75 -57.88
N PRO A 85 11.08 46.13 -56.64
CA PRO A 85 9.70 46.22 -56.22
C PRO A 85 9.03 47.48 -56.79
N SER A 86 7.73 47.39 -57.03
CA SER A 86 6.95 48.48 -57.63
C SER A 86 6.81 49.70 -56.72
N ILE A 87 6.82 49.46 -55.41
CA ILE A 87 7.05 50.49 -54.39
C ILE A 87 8.42 50.20 -53.83
N SER A 88 9.36 51.12 -53.96
CA SER A 88 10.71 51.02 -53.40
C SER A 88 11.11 52.32 -52.71
N PHE A 89 12.23 52.31 -52.01
CA PHE A 89 12.73 53.48 -51.31
C PHE A 89 13.87 54.12 -52.13
N SER A 90 13.93 55.45 -52.15
CA SER A 90 15.08 56.14 -52.76
C SER A 90 16.37 55.72 -52.05
N GLY A 91 17.37 55.32 -52.82
CA GLY A 91 18.63 54.74 -52.31
C GLY A 91 18.57 53.24 -51.97
N ASP A 92 17.40 52.61 -51.93
CA ASP A 92 17.23 51.17 -51.75
C ASP A 92 16.14 50.63 -52.69
N SER A 93 16.54 50.42 -53.95
CA SER A 93 15.66 49.97 -55.03
C SER A 93 15.33 48.47 -54.98
N ASN A 94 15.78 47.75 -53.96
CA ASN A 94 15.52 46.31 -53.81
C ASN A 94 14.78 45.95 -52.51
N THR A 95 14.32 46.97 -51.78
CA THR A 95 13.46 46.84 -50.60
C THR A 95 12.13 47.53 -50.87
N GLY A 96 11.02 46.84 -50.60
CA GLY A 96 9.70 47.41 -50.82
C GLY A 96 8.59 46.39 -51.09
N ILE A 97 7.59 46.78 -51.87
CA ILE A 97 6.35 46.02 -52.11
C ILE A 97 6.17 45.75 -53.60
N TYR A 98 5.83 44.51 -53.94
CA TYR A 98 5.59 44.05 -55.32
C TYR A 98 4.41 43.07 -55.38
N ALA A 99 3.87 42.81 -56.56
CA ALA A 99 2.91 41.73 -56.80
C ALA A 99 3.68 40.44 -57.10
N ALA A 100 3.71 39.50 -56.16
CA ALA A 100 4.50 38.27 -56.29
C ALA A 100 3.86 37.25 -57.25
N ALA A 101 2.53 37.27 -57.32
CA ALA A 101 1.70 36.54 -58.29
C ALA A 101 0.32 37.20 -58.31
N THR A 102 -0.62 36.64 -59.09
CA THR A 102 -2.04 36.98 -58.98
C THR A 102 -2.52 36.77 -57.54
N ASP A 103 -3.16 37.77 -56.96
CA ASP A 103 -3.68 37.75 -55.58
C ASP A 103 -2.62 37.54 -54.47
N ILE A 104 -1.35 37.85 -54.75
CA ILE A 104 -0.27 37.77 -53.76
C ILE A 104 0.51 39.08 -53.70
N LEU A 105 0.48 39.71 -52.53
CA LEU A 105 1.35 40.84 -52.20
C LEU A 105 2.69 40.33 -51.66
N GLY A 106 3.79 40.73 -52.27
CA GLY A 106 5.15 40.39 -51.87
C GLY A 106 5.84 41.55 -51.17
N PHE A 107 6.60 41.24 -50.13
CA PHE A 107 7.52 42.14 -49.46
C PHE A 107 8.94 41.72 -49.80
N ALA A 108 9.72 42.67 -50.30
CA ALA A 108 11.11 42.50 -50.65
C ALA A 108 12.01 43.23 -49.64
N ALA A 109 13.13 42.63 -49.29
CA ALA A 109 14.23 43.29 -48.60
C ALA A 109 15.55 42.75 -49.12
N GLY A 110 16.48 43.65 -49.49
CA GLY A 110 17.79 43.23 -50.01
C GLY A 110 17.70 42.42 -51.31
N GLY A 111 16.64 42.60 -52.09
CA GLY A 111 16.41 41.85 -53.33
C GLY A 111 15.78 40.45 -53.18
N ALA A 112 15.41 40.06 -51.95
CA ALA A 112 14.79 38.77 -51.66
C ALA A 112 13.34 38.91 -51.19
N ALA A 113 12.49 37.95 -51.55
CA ALA A 113 11.13 37.86 -51.02
C ALA A 113 11.18 37.41 -49.55
N VAL A 114 10.82 38.30 -48.62
CA VAL A 114 10.88 38.01 -47.18
C VAL A 114 9.52 37.62 -46.60
N ALA A 115 8.44 38.14 -47.17
CA ALA A 115 7.07 37.78 -46.81
C ALA A 115 6.13 37.89 -48.00
N THR A 116 5.05 37.10 -47.97
CA THR A 116 3.96 37.14 -48.94
C THR A 116 2.62 37.12 -48.22
N ILE A 117 1.65 37.89 -48.69
CA ILE A 117 0.28 37.87 -48.21
C ILE A 117 -0.63 37.43 -49.36
N SER A 118 -1.43 36.40 -49.11
CA SER A 118 -2.44 35.90 -50.03
C SER A 118 -3.78 35.71 -49.32
N SER A 119 -4.80 35.29 -50.07
CA SER A 119 -6.09 34.88 -49.51
C SER A 119 -6.01 33.71 -48.52
N SER A 120 -4.90 32.96 -48.54
CA SER A 120 -4.65 31.83 -47.63
C SER A 120 -3.83 32.20 -46.39
N GLY A 121 -3.39 33.46 -46.26
CA GLY A 121 -2.66 33.97 -45.10
C GLY A 121 -1.30 34.57 -45.42
N ILE A 122 -0.41 34.57 -44.42
CA ILE A 122 0.94 35.16 -44.50
C ILE A 122 1.97 34.04 -44.62
N GLY A 123 2.79 34.08 -45.66
CA GLY A 123 4.02 33.29 -45.79
C GLY A 123 5.24 34.13 -45.42
N VAL A 124 6.18 33.55 -44.67
CA VAL A 124 7.45 34.19 -44.29
C VAL A 124 8.58 33.25 -44.68
N ALA A 125 9.58 33.75 -45.41
CA ALA A 125 10.68 32.93 -45.92
C ALA A 125 11.72 32.57 -44.82
N GLY A 126 11.76 33.36 -43.75
CA GLY A 126 12.66 33.19 -42.60
C GLY A 126 11.93 32.83 -41.31
N ASN A 127 12.61 33.08 -40.19
CA ASN A 127 12.07 32.78 -38.86
C ASN A 127 10.99 33.79 -38.47
N VAL A 128 9.85 33.29 -38.00
CA VAL A 128 8.86 34.10 -37.29
C VAL A 128 9.34 34.22 -35.84
N SER A 129 9.91 35.37 -35.46
CA SER A 129 10.32 35.63 -34.07
C SER A 129 9.07 35.72 -33.19
N ALA A 130 8.85 34.69 -32.36
CA ALA A 130 7.63 34.54 -31.56
C ALA A 130 7.52 35.48 -30.35
N ASN A 131 8.40 36.48 -30.21
CA ASN A 131 8.30 37.48 -29.13
C ASN A 131 6.94 38.20 -29.10
N SER A 132 6.24 38.27 -30.24
CA SER A 132 4.90 38.85 -30.36
C SER A 132 3.73 37.88 -30.13
N MET A 133 3.97 36.57 -29.96
CA MET A 133 2.94 35.59 -29.52
C MET A 133 2.73 35.60 -27.99
N SER A 134 3.44 36.47 -27.27
CA SER A 134 3.65 36.46 -25.81
C SER A 134 2.42 36.75 -24.92
N THR A 135 1.20 36.96 -25.46
CA THR A 135 0.03 37.29 -24.61
C THR A 135 -1.21 36.43 -24.85
N ALA A 136 -1.18 35.48 -25.79
CA ALA A 136 -2.31 34.61 -26.09
C ALA A 136 -1.87 33.19 -26.47
N SER A 137 -2.76 32.22 -26.28
CA SER A 137 -2.54 30.82 -26.65
C SER A 137 -2.35 30.66 -28.16
N LEU A 138 -1.38 29.85 -28.57
CA LEU A 138 -1.20 29.44 -29.96
C LEU A 138 -2.20 28.32 -30.32
N THR A 139 -3.25 28.66 -31.08
CA THR A 139 -4.22 27.66 -31.57
C THR A 139 -3.70 26.96 -32.82
N MET A 140 -3.45 25.66 -32.74
CA MET A 140 -2.92 24.86 -33.85
C MET A 140 -3.98 24.08 -34.65
N GLY A 141 -5.27 24.24 -34.32
CA GLY A 141 -6.36 23.59 -35.06
C GLY A 141 -6.28 22.05 -35.13
N GLY A 142 -5.57 21.41 -34.19
CA GLY A 142 -5.34 19.96 -34.18
C GLY A 142 -4.15 19.49 -35.04
N ASN A 143 -3.39 20.41 -35.63
CA ASN A 143 -2.20 20.06 -36.42
C ASN A 143 -1.09 19.47 -35.54
N LYS A 144 -0.35 18.50 -36.10
CA LYS A 144 0.83 17.90 -35.45
C LYS A 144 1.99 18.88 -35.48
N ILE A 145 2.66 19.06 -34.34
CA ILE A 145 3.95 19.76 -34.25
C ILE A 145 5.05 18.72 -34.41
N GLN A 146 5.84 18.83 -35.47
CA GLN A 146 6.93 17.90 -35.80
C GLN A 146 8.29 18.54 -35.48
N SER A 147 9.35 17.72 -35.40
CA SER A 147 10.74 18.16 -35.16
C SER A 147 10.97 18.92 -33.85
N LEU A 148 10.17 18.64 -32.82
CA LEU A 148 10.45 19.05 -31.45
C LEU A 148 11.72 18.33 -30.95
N GLY A 149 12.62 19.07 -30.31
CA GLY A 149 13.79 18.51 -29.66
C GLY A 149 13.43 17.65 -28.45
N THR A 150 14.41 16.91 -27.92
CA THR A 150 14.27 16.24 -26.62
C THR A 150 14.18 17.31 -25.52
N PRO A 151 13.16 17.29 -24.65
CA PRO A 151 13.03 18.28 -23.59
C PRO A 151 14.19 18.14 -22.59
N THR A 152 14.74 19.27 -22.16
CA THR A 152 15.87 19.36 -21.21
C THR A 152 15.56 20.25 -20.01
N ALA A 153 14.68 21.23 -20.17
CA ALA A 153 14.15 22.07 -19.11
C ALA A 153 12.71 21.68 -18.74
N THR A 154 12.23 22.16 -17.58
CA THR A 154 10.86 21.91 -17.11
C THR A 154 9.79 22.53 -18.00
N ASP A 155 10.15 23.61 -18.69
CA ASP A 155 9.22 24.42 -19.47
C ASP A 155 9.25 24.07 -20.98
N ASP A 156 10.08 23.09 -21.35
CA ASP A 156 10.17 22.61 -22.73
C ASP A 156 8.91 21.81 -23.10
N ALA A 157 8.46 21.97 -24.34
CA ALA A 157 7.50 21.05 -24.92
C ALA A 157 8.12 19.64 -25.05
N ALA A 158 7.42 18.62 -24.57
CA ALA A 158 7.87 17.23 -24.65
C ALA A 158 7.27 16.51 -25.86
N THR A 159 8.07 15.69 -26.55
CA THR A 159 7.55 14.77 -27.58
C THR A 159 6.79 13.62 -26.94
N LYS A 160 5.77 13.08 -27.62
CA LYS A 160 5.06 11.88 -27.15
C LYS A 160 6.03 10.71 -26.91
N GLY A 161 6.98 10.50 -27.82
CA GLY A 161 7.98 9.43 -27.70
C GLY A 161 8.86 9.57 -26.47
N TYR A 162 9.25 10.80 -26.11
CA TYR A 162 9.96 11.07 -24.86
C TYR A 162 9.09 10.70 -23.64
N VAL A 163 7.85 11.19 -23.59
CA VAL A 163 6.93 10.91 -22.48
C VAL A 163 6.68 9.41 -22.35
N ASP A 164 6.35 8.72 -23.45
CA ASP A 164 6.09 7.28 -23.46
C ASP A 164 7.32 6.48 -22.98
N SER A 165 8.53 6.88 -23.39
CA SER A 165 9.76 6.19 -22.99
C SER A 165 10.10 6.44 -21.51
N ALA A 166 9.99 7.69 -21.06
CA ALA A 166 10.15 8.04 -19.64
C ALA A 166 9.11 7.33 -18.77
N VAL A 167 7.92 7.11 -19.31
CA VAL A 167 6.83 6.41 -18.64
C VAL A 167 7.07 4.91 -18.56
N ALA A 168 7.39 4.29 -19.70
CA ALA A 168 7.60 2.85 -19.79
C ALA A 168 8.86 2.37 -19.05
N GLY A 169 9.89 3.22 -18.94
CA GLY A 169 11.13 2.93 -18.22
C GLY A 169 11.19 3.51 -16.80
N GLY A 170 10.14 4.16 -16.33
CA GLY A 170 10.12 4.83 -15.03
C GLY A 170 9.96 3.86 -13.85
N SER A 171 10.37 4.29 -12.66
CA SER A 171 10.30 3.52 -11.40
C SER A 171 8.89 3.50 -10.79
N TYR A 172 7.86 3.20 -11.57
CA TYR A 172 6.49 3.21 -11.09
C TYR A 172 5.64 2.07 -11.64
N LEU A 173 4.59 1.74 -10.89
CA LEU A 173 3.61 0.73 -11.26
C LEU A 173 2.35 1.44 -11.81
N PRO A 174 1.84 1.07 -13.01
CA PRO A 174 0.59 1.63 -13.52
C PRO A 174 -0.58 1.36 -12.57
N LEU A 175 -1.59 2.26 -12.56
CA LEU A 175 -2.77 2.13 -11.69
C LEU A 175 -3.60 0.87 -12.01
N ALA A 176 -3.59 0.42 -13.26
CA ALA A 176 -4.22 -0.84 -13.67
C ALA A 176 -3.44 -2.10 -13.22
N GLY A 177 -2.30 -1.93 -12.57
CA GLY A 177 -1.34 -2.99 -12.26
C GLY A 177 -0.26 -3.15 -13.33
N GLY A 178 0.78 -3.92 -13.00
CA GLY A 178 1.91 -4.20 -13.87
C GLY A 178 2.84 -5.27 -13.30
N THR A 179 3.94 -5.56 -14.00
CA THR A 179 4.96 -6.52 -13.54
C THR A 179 6.14 -5.77 -12.93
N LEU A 180 6.50 -6.08 -11.69
CA LEU A 180 7.68 -5.53 -11.03
C LEU A 180 8.92 -6.33 -11.46
N THR A 181 9.89 -5.69 -12.09
CA THR A 181 11.22 -6.27 -12.35
C THR A 181 12.20 -5.81 -11.27
N GLY A 182 12.17 -6.47 -10.11
CA GLY A 182 12.97 -6.11 -8.93
C GLY A 182 12.19 -6.27 -7.62
N ALA A 183 12.85 -6.04 -6.49
CA ALA A 183 12.19 -6.01 -5.19
C ALA A 183 11.36 -4.73 -5.03
N LEU A 184 10.14 -4.85 -4.47
CA LEU A 184 9.38 -3.69 -4.02
C LEU A 184 9.92 -3.25 -2.66
N LEU A 185 10.61 -2.12 -2.63
CA LEU A 185 11.04 -1.48 -1.38
C LEU A 185 9.91 -0.55 -0.92
N VAL A 186 9.31 -0.88 0.23
CA VAL A 186 8.35 -0.02 0.93
C VAL A 186 9.03 0.59 2.16
N PRO A 187 8.64 1.79 2.61
CA PRO A 187 9.15 2.36 3.86
C PRO A 187 8.90 1.41 5.04
N ASP A 188 9.74 1.50 6.08
CA ASP A 188 9.43 0.84 7.35
C ASP A 188 8.13 1.41 7.92
N GLY A 189 7.19 0.52 8.26
CA GLY A 189 5.87 0.87 8.79
C GLY A 189 5.79 0.72 10.31
N SER A 190 4.59 0.89 10.84
CA SER A 190 4.27 0.60 12.25
C SER A 190 2.92 -0.12 12.35
N ALA A 191 2.53 -0.55 13.54
CA ALA A 191 1.22 -1.17 13.73
C ALA A 191 0.06 -0.20 13.37
N SER A 192 0.18 1.09 13.67
CA SER A 192 -0.82 2.12 13.35
C SER A 192 -0.74 2.65 11.92
N THR A 193 0.40 2.45 11.25
CA THR A 193 0.66 2.93 9.89
C THR A 193 1.49 1.89 9.14
N PRO A 194 0.90 0.74 8.78
CA PRO A 194 1.62 -0.30 8.08
C PRO A 194 2.12 0.17 6.71
N ALA A 195 3.25 -0.41 6.26
CA ALA A 195 3.87 -0.07 4.99
C ALA A 195 3.00 -0.46 3.79
N ILE A 196 2.25 -1.55 3.94
CA ILE A 196 1.24 -2.01 3.00
C ILE A 196 -0.08 -2.09 3.75
N ALA A 197 -0.99 -1.17 3.50
CA ALA A 197 -2.29 -1.07 4.18
C ALA A 197 -3.46 -1.29 3.21
N LEU A 198 -4.64 -1.57 3.77
CA LEU A 198 -5.88 -1.55 3.00
C LEU A 198 -6.37 -0.10 2.83
N ALA A 199 -6.92 0.25 1.66
CA ALA A 199 -7.28 1.63 1.35
C ALA A 199 -8.37 2.22 2.28
N SER A 200 -9.30 1.39 2.75
CA SER A 200 -10.38 1.79 3.67
C SER A 200 -10.06 1.52 5.14
N ASP A 201 -8.95 0.84 5.43
CA ASP A 201 -8.55 0.42 6.76
C ASP A 201 -7.03 0.56 6.89
N THR A 202 -6.60 1.81 7.07
CA THR A 202 -5.21 2.23 6.90
C THR A 202 -4.29 1.75 8.01
N ASP A 203 -4.85 1.12 9.06
CA ASP A 203 -4.11 0.59 10.20
C ASP A 203 -4.07 -0.97 10.21
N THR A 204 -4.66 -1.60 9.19
CA THR A 204 -4.60 -3.04 8.93
C THR A 204 -3.68 -3.30 7.75
N GLY A 205 -2.62 -4.08 7.95
CA GLY A 205 -1.61 -4.24 6.93
C GLY A 205 -0.35 -4.99 7.32
N ILE A 206 0.68 -4.88 6.48
CA ILE A 206 1.99 -5.50 6.64
C ILE A 206 3.04 -4.41 6.87
N TYR A 207 3.94 -4.62 7.82
CA TYR A 207 5.03 -3.71 8.13
C TYR A 207 6.26 -4.45 8.63
N SER A 208 7.39 -3.75 8.71
CA SER A 208 8.61 -4.21 9.36
C SER A 208 8.73 -3.59 10.75
N ASP A 209 9.15 -4.38 11.73
CA ASP A 209 9.56 -3.87 13.05
C ASP A 209 10.77 -4.64 13.55
N LEU A 210 11.85 -3.92 13.90
CA LEU A 210 13.13 -4.49 14.37
C LEU A 210 13.65 -5.67 13.50
N GLY A 211 13.47 -5.60 12.17
CA GLY A 211 13.91 -6.62 11.23
C GLY A 211 13.01 -7.86 11.13
N ALA A 212 11.80 -7.81 11.68
CA ALA A 212 10.76 -8.83 11.51
C ALA A 212 9.69 -8.40 10.52
N LEU A 213 9.02 -9.38 9.91
CA LEU A 213 7.78 -9.15 9.17
C LEU A 213 6.61 -9.14 10.16
N CYS A 214 5.81 -8.09 10.15
CA CYS A 214 4.69 -7.91 11.06
C CYS A 214 3.39 -7.71 10.30
N VAL A 215 2.28 -8.10 10.93
CA VAL A 215 0.92 -7.83 10.45
C VAL A 215 0.18 -7.08 11.54
N SER A 216 -0.50 -5.99 11.16
CA SER A 216 -1.42 -5.26 12.03
C SER A 216 -2.87 -5.47 11.60
N ALA A 217 -3.78 -5.35 12.57
CA ALA A 217 -5.20 -5.19 12.34
C ALA A 217 -5.75 -4.17 13.34
N GLY A 218 -6.47 -3.15 12.88
CA GLY A 218 -7.00 -2.10 13.77
C GLY A 218 -5.90 -1.36 14.55
N GLY A 219 -4.73 -1.15 13.93
CA GLY A 219 -3.61 -0.46 14.56
C GLY A 219 -2.78 -1.29 15.54
N THR A 220 -3.11 -2.57 15.73
CA THR A 220 -2.46 -3.46 16.70
C THR A 220 -1.72 -4.60 16.00
N MET A 221 -0.49 -4.90 16.43
CA MET A 221 0.28 -6.04 15.93
C MET A 221 -0.41 -7.37 16.28
N CYS A 222 -0.81 -8.14 15.27
CA CYS A 222 -1.44 -9.45 15.44
C CYS A 222 -0.54 -10.61 15.00
N ALA A 223 0.48 -10.36 14.16
CA ALA A 223 1.50 -11.35 13.80
C ALA A 223 2.90 -10.72 13.68
N PHE A 224 3.91 -11.48 14.05
CA PHE A 224 5.33 -11.11 14.05
C PHE A 224 6.14 -12.35 13.65
N PHE A 225 6.92 -12.24 12.57
CA PHE A 225 7.71 -13.32 12.01
C PHE A 225 9.17 -12.88 12.01
N ASN A 226 10.03 -13.56 12.77
CA ASN A 226 11.47 -13.32 12.74
C ASN A 226 12.26 -14.63 12.57
N ALA A 227 13.59 -14.53 12.58
CA ALA A 227 14.48 -15.68 12.46
C ALA A 227 14.32 -16.73 13.58
N LEU A 228 13.67 -16.38 14.70
CA LEU A 228 13.37 -17.29 15.82
C LEU A 228 11.99 -17.95 15.70
N GLY A 229 11.18 -17.59 14.69
CA GLY A 229 9.87 -18.18 14.41
C GLY A 229 8.72 -17.16 14.40
N ILE A 230 7.51 -17.65 14.70
CA ILE A 230 6.26 -16.88 14.68
C ILE A 230 5.89 -16.49 16.12
N ARG A 231 5.73 -15.20 16.37
CA ARG A 231 5.05 -14.67 17.56
C ARG A 231 3.77 -13.98 17.10
N THR A 232 2.62 -14.35 17.62
CA THR A 232 1.38 -13.58 17.37
C THR A 232 1.20 -12.55 18.48
N GLY A 233 1.76 -11.35 18.30
CA GLY A 233 1.44 -10.15 19.10
C GLY A 233 2.06 -10.01 20.49
N LEU A 234 2.22 -8.75 20.91
CA LEU A 234 2.68 -8.26 22.20
C LEU A 234 1.87 -8.87 23.34
N ASP A 235 2.52 -9.71 24.15
CA ASP A 235 2.05 -10.22 25.43
C ASP A 235 0.59 -10.75 25.43
N VAL A 236 0.46 -12.07 25.33
CA VAL A 236 -0.79 -12.79 25.69
C VAL A 236 -1.27 -12.40 27.11
N ALA A 237 -0.42 -11.75 27.94
CA ALA A 237 -0.78 -11.20 29.24
C ALA A 237 -1.20 -9.71 29.28
N ALA A 238 -0.94 -8.88 28.26
CA ALA A 238 -1.27 -7.44 28.31
C ALA A 238 -2.66 -7.10 27.76
N GLN A 239 -3.25 -7.96 26.93
CA GLN A 239 -4.66 -7.85 26.55
C GLN A 239 -5.49 -8.69 27.54
N GLY A 240 -5.94 -8.02 28.61
CA GLY A 240 -6.78 -8.63 29.65
C GLY A 240 -7.91 -9.45 29.03
N SER A 241 -7.84 -10.77 29.21
CA SER A 241 -8.78 -11.77 28.67
C SER A 241 -8.80 -11.90 27.13
N VAL A 242 -7.81 -12.61 26.57
CA VAL A 242 -7.96 -13.24 25.25
C VAL A 242 -8.91 -14.44 25.35
N THR A 243 -10.21 -14.14 25.40
CA THR A 243 -11.24 -15.10 25.01
C THR A 243 -11.12 -15.31 23.49
N GLY A 244 -10.28 -16.26 23.05
CA GLY A 244 -10.31 -16.73 21.65
C GLY A 244 -9.04 -16.61 20.80
N ALA A 245 -7.84 -16.38 21.37
CA ALA A 245 -6.58 -16.55 20.61
C ALA A 245 -6.36 -18.04 20.27
N ARG A 246 -6.96 -18.49 19.17
CA ARG A 246 -6.84 -19.87 18.66
C ARG A 246 -5.79 -19.89 17.56
N VAL A 247 -4.66 -20.55 17.82
CA VAL A 247 -3.73 -20.90 16.74
C VAL A 247 -4.27 -22.14 16.04
N TYR A 248 -4.89 -21.95 14.86
CA TYR A 248 -5.34 -23.05 14.03
C TYR A 248 -4.14 -23.65 13.30
N ALA A 249 -3.68 -24.82 13.75
CA ALA A 249 -2.68 -25.60 13.03
C ALA A 249 -3.34 -26.87 12.49
N THR A 250 -3.05 -27.22 11.23
CA THR A 250 -3.41 -28.52 10.64
C THR A 250 -2.45 -29.63 11.08
N THR A 251 -1.35 -29.26 11.73
CA THR A 251 -0.33 -30.15 12.30
C THR A 251 -0.25 -29.98 13.81
N GLN A 252 0.26 -30.99 14.52
CA GLN A 252 0.47 -30.91 15.97
C GLN A 252 1.48 -29.81 16.31
N PHE A 253 1.23 -29.08 17.40
CA PHE A 253 2.25 -28.21 18.01
C PHE A 253 3.28 -29.08 18.73
N LEU A 254 4.43 -29.32 18.09
CA LEU A 254 5.56 -29.97 18.74
C LEU A 254 6.33 -28.93 19.56
N ALA A 255 6.19 -28.98 20.89
CA ALA A 255 7.13 -28.33 21.77
C ALA A 255 8.38 -29.22 21.96
N GLY A 256 9.52 -28.60 22.31
CA GLY A 256 10.67 -29.36 22.79
C GLY A 256 10.32 -30.13 24.07
N ASN A 257 11.16 -31.09 24.48
CA ASN A 257 10.85 -31.96 25.62
C ASN A 257 10.62 -31.19 26.94
N GLY A 258 11.26 -30.03 27.13
CA GLY A 258 11.26 -29.32 28.41
C GLY A 258 11.88 -30.16 29.54
N ASN A 259 11.84 -29.65 30.76
CA ASN A 259 12.21 -30.38 31.97
C ASN A 259 11.46 -29.82 33.18
N VAL A 260 11.70 -30.39 34.37
CA VAL A 260 10.97 -30.00 35.59
C VAL A 260 11.16 -28.54 36.01
N THR A 261 12.30 -27.94 35.67
CA THR A 261 12.64 -26.53 35.98
C THR A 261 12.27 -25.57 34.85
N ASN A 262 12.07 -26.10 33.64
CA ASN A 262 11.73 -25.33 32.44
C ASN A 262 10.76 -26.16 31.57
N PRO A 263 9.48 -26.21 31.94
CA PRO A 263 8.48 -27.00 31.24
C PRO A 263 8.29 -26.52 29.80
N ALA A 264 7.95 -27.44 28.91
CA ALA A 264 7.74 -27.19 27.48
C ALA A 264 6.53 -26.28 27.22
N TYR A 265 5.50 -26.43 28.05
CA TYR A 265 4.34 -25.55 28.11
C TYR A 265 4.25 -24.96 29.50
N SER A 266 4.42 -23.64 29.62
CA SER A 266 4.35 -22.90 30.87
C SER A 266 3.36 -21.75 30.77
N PHE A 267 3.06 -21.13 31.91
CA PHE A 267 2.29 -19.88 31.95
C PHE A 267 3.23 -18.68 32.01
N SER A 268 2.88 -17.57 31.36
CA SER A 268 3.71 -16.36 31.32
C SER A 268 4.00 -15.78 32.70
N ALA A 269 3.02 -15.81 33.61
CA ALA A 269 3.16 -15.33 34.98
C ALA A 269 3.86 -16.35 35.92
N ASN A 270 4.00 -17.61 35.50
CA ASN A 270 4.58 -18.66 36.35
C ASN A 270 5.30 -19.70 35.49
N SER A 271 6.53 -19.37 35.08
CA SER A 271 7.33 -20.17 34.15
C SER A 271 7.72 -21.55 34.69
N PHE A 272 7.61 -21.77 35.99
CA PHE A 272 7.97 -23.02 36.66
C PHE A 272 6.79 -24.02 36.79
N VAL A 273 5.58 -23.60 36.39
CA VAL A 273 4.38 -24.44 36.38
C VAL A 273 4.05 -24.81 34.94
N GLY A 274 3.94 -26.10 34.64
CA GLY A 274 3.72 -26.51 33.26
C GLY A 274 3.73 -28.00 32.96
N LEU A 275 3.71 -28.30 31.67
CA LEU A 275 3.81 -29.65 31.11
C LEU A 275 5.17 -29.85 30.45
N TYR A 276 5.77 -31.02 30.66
CA TYR A 276 7.04 -31.41 30.04
C TYR A 276 7.05 -32.91 29.71
N SER A 277 7.98 -33.35 28.88
CA SER A 277 8.25 -34.77 28.66
C SER A 277 9.13 -35.30 29.80
N ALA A 278 8.55 -36.13 30.67
CA ALA A 278 9.28 -36.75 31.79
C ALA A 278 10.11 -37.97 31.37
N GLY A 279 10.02 -38.37 30.11
CA GLY A 279 10.65 -39.55 29.52
C GLY A 279 9.85 -40.02 28.31
N THR A 280 10.28 -41.13 27.69
CA THR A 280 9.56 -41.73 26.57
C THR A 280 8.14 -42.10 26.98
N ASN A 281 7.14 -41.60 26.25
CA ASN A 281 5.70 -41.80 26.52
C ASN A 281 5.25 -41.37 27.92
N GLN A 282 5.90 -40.35 28.49
CA GLN A 282 5.55 -39.83 29.81
C GLN A 282 5.33 -38.32 29.77
N LEU A 283 4.16 -37.90 30.25
CA LEU A 283 3.81 -36.50 30.44
C LEU A 283 4.04 -36.11 31.90
N GLY A 284 5.01 -35.23 32.14
CA GLY A 284 5.28 -34.64 33.45
C GLY A 284 4.51 -33.35 33.66
N VAL A 285 4.09 -33.11 34.90
CA VAL A 285 3.55 -31.85 35.37
C VAL A 285 4.52 -31.29 36.41
N SER A 286 5.00 -30.08 36.20
CA SER A 286 5.83 -29.36 37.17
C SER A 286 5.04 -28.26 37.87
N ALA A 287 5.38 -28.01 39.12
CA ALA A 287 5.00 -26.79 39.83
C ALA A 287 6.17 -26.33 40.69
N ASN A 288 6.50 -25.04 40.64
CA ASN A 288 7.62 -24.46 41.37
C ASN A 288 8.92 -25.28 41.22
N SER A 289 9.26 -25.63 39.98
CA SER A 289 10.46 -26.40 39.64
C SER A 289 10.52 -27.81 40.23
N THR A 290 9.37 -28.34 40.67
CA THR A 290 9.24 -29.67 41.29
C THR A 290 8.29 -30.52 40.47
N ASN A 291 8.61 -31.81 40.28
CA ASN A 291 7.70 -32.75 39.64
C ASN A 291 6.54 -32.99 40.60
N VAL A 292 5.30 -32.70 40.20
CA VAL A 292 4.11 -32.96 41.03
C VAL A 292 3.38 -34.22 40.57
N ALA A 293 3.36 -34.49 39.27
CA ALA A 293 2.74 -35.67 38.71
C ALA A 293 3.42 -36.14 37.41
N THR A 294 3.41 -37.44 37.17
CA THR A 294 3.84 -38.04 35.90
C THR A 294 2.79 -39.02 35.42
N PHE A 295 2.21 -38.73 34.26
CA PHE A 295 1.34 -39.64 33.54
C PHE A 295 2.21 -40.55 32.67
N THR A 296 2.14 -41.84 32.93
CA THR A 296 2.78 -42.89 32.14
C THR A 296 1.71 -43.67 31.38
N THR A 297 2.12 -44.61 30.53
CA THR A 297 1.18 -45.48 29.81
C THR A 297 0.36 -46.41 30.72
N THR A 298 0.76 -46.59 31.98
CA THR A 298 0.13 -47.56 32.90
C THR A 298 -0.24 -46.98 34.28
N ALA A 299 0.20 -45.77 34.60
CA ALA A 299 0.05 -45.20 35.94
C ALA A 299 0.08 -43.67 35.96
N LEU A 300 -0.53 -43.10 36.99
CA LEU A 300 -0.32 -41.72 37.45
C LEU A 300 0.58 -41.75 38.69
N ASN A 301 1.81 -41.27 38.56
CA ASN A 301 2.77 -41.21 39.65
C ASN A 301 2.73 -39.80 40.28
N VAL A 302 2.27 -39.67 41.53
CA VAL A 302 2.16 -38.38 42.24
C VAL A 302 3.32 -38.25 43.23
N ALA A 303 4.17 -37.25 43.04
CA ALA A 303 5.44 -37.13 43.77
C ALA A 303 5.33 -36.39 45.12
N THR A 304 4.36 -35.48 45.27
CA THR A 304 4.23 -34.62 46.48
C THR A 304 3.03 -34.99 47.35
N GLY A 305 2.53 -36.22 47.24
CA GLY A 305 1.34 -36.71 47.94
C GLY A 305 0.05 -36.40 47.19
N LEU A 306 -0.91 -37.33 47.25
CA LEU A 306 -2.23 -37.19 46.62
C LEU A 306 -3.26 -36.84 47.69
N ASN A 307 -3.70 -35.58 47.72
CA ASN A 307 -4.82 -35.15 48.56
C ASN A 307 -6.15 -35.37 47.82
N VAL A 308 -6.78 -36.53 48.00
CA VAL A 308 -8.13 -36.79 47.49
C VAL A 308 -9.14 -36.53 48.60
N THR A 309 -9.85 -35.42 48.52
CA THR A 309 -11.07 -35.21 49.31
C THR A 309 -12.16 -36.16 48.80
N GLY A 310 -12.55 -37.15 49.61
CA GLY A 310 -13.66 -38.07 49.31
C GLY A 310 -13.30 -39.46 48.78
N PHE A 311 -12.19 -40.06 49.24
CA PHE A 311 -11.88 -41.48 48.96
C PHE A 311 -13.05 -42.39 49.39
N THR A 312 -13.84 -42.87 48.44
CA THR A 312 -15.07 -43.65 48.72
C THR A 312 -15.07 -45.07 48.15
N SER A 313 -14.10 -45.47 47.33
CA SER A 313 -13.67 -46.87 47.12
C SER A 313 -12.73 -46.96 45.92
N LEU A 314 -11.80 -47.92 45.96
CA LEU A 314 -11.09 -48.39 44.78
C LEU A 314 -12.10 -49.12 43.89
N GLY A 315 -12.32 -48.60 42.66
CA GLY A 315 -13.15 -49.23 41.65
C GLY A 315 -12.75 -50.69 41.40
N THR A 316 -13.72 -51.48 40.97
CA THR A 316 -13.73 -52.95 40.88
C THR A 316 -12.69 -53.60 39.94
N GLY A 317 -11.67 -52.86 39.47
CA GLY A 317 -10.67 -53.32 38.50
C GLY A 317 -9.19 -53.25 38.94
N ASN A 318 -8.85 -52.77 40.14
CA ASN A 318 -7.44 -52.55 40.50
C ASN A 318 -6.82 -53.72 41.29
N THR A 319 -5.60 -54.11 40.93
CA THR A 319 -4.76 -55.19 41.55
C THR A 319 -4.13 -54.79 42.89
N GLY A 320 -4.73 -53.84 43.62
CA GLY A 320 -4.22 -53.31 44.89
C GLY A 320 -4.90 -53.89 46.14
N LEU A 321 -4.68 -53.25 47.29
CA LEU A 321 -5.36 -53.57 48.56
C LEU A 321 -6.88 -53.34 48.42
N LYS A 322 -7.67 -54.40 48.52
CA LYS A 322 -9.13 -54.39 48.61
C LYS A 322 -9.58 -54.50 50.06
N MET A 323 -10.77 -53.98 50.33
CA MET A 323 -11.39 -53.97 51.65
C MET A 323 -12.74 -54.68 51.58
N ALA A 324 -12.99 -55.61 52.49
CA ALA A 324 -14.28 -56.26 52.67
C ALA A 324 -14.74 -56.08 54.12
N VAL A 325 -15.99 -55.65 54.29
CA VAL A 325 -16.59 -55.45 55.61
C VAL A 325 -17.61 -56.55 55.86
N PHE A 326 -17.43 -57.27 56.96
CA PHE A 326 -18.31 -58.34 57.42
C PHE A 326 -18.96 -57.92 58.73
N ILE A 327 -20.28 -57.87 58.74
CA ILE A 327 -21.08 -57.58 59.93
C ILE A 327 -21.92 -58.79 60.30
N GLY A 328 -22.22 -58.92 61.59
CA GLY A 328 -23.07 -59.99 62.08
C GLY A 328 -23.21 -59.97 63.59
N THR A 329 -23.88 -60.98 64.13
CA THR A 329 -24.04 -61.21 65.57
C THR A 329 -23.55 -62.62 65.90
N THR A 330 -22.70 -62.77 66.90
CA THR A 330 -22.27 -64.11 67.35
C THR A 330 -23.44 -64.90 67.95
N ALA A 331 -23.38 -66.23 67.91
CA ALA A 331 -24.36 -67.08 68.61
C ALA A 331 -24.23 -66.94 70.15
N ALA A 332 -25.33 -67.12 70.89
CA ALA A 332 -25.34 -67.08 72.36
C ALA A 332 -24.67 -68.35 72.95
N GLY A 333 -23.88 -68.18 74.02
CA GLY A 333 -23.11 -69.26 74.66
C GLY A 333 -21.58 -69.13 74.53
N SER A 334 -20.85 -69.76 75.47
CA SER A 334 -19.38 -69.83 75.43
C SER A 334 -18.91 -70.61 74.19
N GLY A 335 -18.04 -70.02 73.37
CA GLY A 335 -17.61 -70.60 72.08
C GLY A 335 -18.64 -70.49 70.94
N GLY A 336 -19.72 -69.71 71.12
CA GLY A 336 -20.71 -69.46 70.07
C GLY A 336 -20.06 -68.87 68.82
N THR A 337 -20.25 -69.54 67.68
CA THR A 337 -19.53 -69.25 66.43
C THR A 337 -20.50 -68.91 65.30
N VAL A 338 -20.14 -67.91 64.48
CA VAL A 338 -20.77 -67.67 63.17
C VAL A 338 -19.72 -67.85 62.09
N ALA A 339 -20.06 -68.67 61.10
CA ALA A 339 -19.22 -68.91 59.93
C ALA A 339 -19.89 -68.35 58.68
N GLN A 340 -19.11 -67.69 57.83
CA GLN A 340 -19.54 -67.25 56.50
C GLN A 340 -18.50 -67.68 55.47
N ASN A 341 -18.96 -68.23 54.36
CA ASN A 341 -18.08 -68.51 53.21
C ASN A 341 -17.66 -67.17 52.59
N ILE A 342 -16.36 -66.99 52.40
CA ILE A 342 -15.76 -65.83 51.77
C ILE A 342 -14.93 -66.27 50.56
N THR A 343 -14.93 -65.47 49.51
CA THR A 343 -14.11 -65.69 48.31
C THR A 343 -12.69 -65.13 48.47
N ILE A 344 -12.37 -64.54 49.63
CA ILE A 344 -11.07 -63.95 49.94
C ILE A 344 -10.10 -65.08 50.30
N ASP A 345 -8.99 -65.19 49.55
CA ASP A 345 -7.89 -66.10 49.89
C ASP A 345 -7.21 -65.64 51.18
N ARG A 346 -7.16 -66.51 52.19
CA ARG A 346 -6.51 -66.23 53.49
C ARG A 346 -5.08 -65.73 53.30
N ASN A 347 -4.33 -66.28 52.34
CA ASN A 347 -2.93 -65.93 52.11
C ASN A 347 -2.74 -64.52 51.54
N LYS A 348 -3.82 -63.91 51.04
CA LYS A 348 -3.81 -62.53 50.54
C LYS A 348 -4.27 -61.51 51.58
N ILE A 349 -4.71 -61.94 52.77
CA ILE A 349 -5.15 -61.03 53.82
C ILE A 349 -3.95 -60.31 54.43
N VAL A 350 -3.97 -58.98 54.38
CA VAL A 350 -2.92 -58.10 54.89
C VAL A 350 -3.21 -57.67 56.31
N SER A 351 -4.49 -57.41 56.63
CA SER A 351 -4.91 -57.04 57.98
C SER A 351 -6.38 -57.35 58.19
N MET A 352 -6.73 -57.75 59.40
CA MET A 352 -8.11 -57.86 59.86
C MET A 352 -8.25 -56.98 61.08
N THR A 353 -9.15 -56.00 61.00
CA THR A 353 -9.45 -55.10 62.12
C THR A 353 -10.95 -55.01 62.33
N GLY A 354 -11.35 -54.39 63.43
CA GLY A 354 -12.73 -53.99 63.64
C GLY A 354 -13.14 -54.03 65.11
N THR A 355 -14.45 -54.04 65.33
CA THR A 355 -15.04 -53.65 66.61
C THR A 355 -16.14 -54.60 67.07
N ILE A 356 -16.24 -54.71 68.38
CA ILE A 356 -17.31 -55.38 69.11
C ILE A 356 -18.21 -54.31 69.72
N PHE A 357 -19.53 -54.46 69.57
CA PHE A 357 -20.50 -53.58 70.20
C PHE A 357 -20.99 -54.22 71.51
N ALA A 358 -20.38 -53.84 72.65
CA ALA A 358 -20.82 -54.35 73.96
C ALA A 358 -22.19 -53.74 74.35
N SER A 359 -22.93 -54.43 75.21
CA SER A 359 -24.31 -54.09 75.63
C SER A 359 -24.47 -52.73 76.31
N ASN A 360 -23.37 -52.05 76.64
CA ASN A 360 -23.32 -50.71 77.23
C ASN A 360 -22.80 -49.64 76.24
N SER A 361 -22.99 -49.85 74.93
CA SER A 361 -22.58 -48.95 73.84
C SER A 361 -21.07 -48.69 73.75
N LYS A 362 -20.25 -49.53 74.39
CA LYS A 362 -18.79 -49.44 74.34
C LYS A 362 -18.27 -50.24 73.15
N THR A 363 -17.53 -49.59 72.26
CA THR A 363 -16.79 -50.26 71.20
C THR A 363 -15.47 -50.79 71.77
N VAL A 364 -15.22 -52.08 71.59
CA VAL A 364 -13.96 -52.73 72.01
C VAL A 364 -13.27 -53.24 70.74
N ALA A 365 -11.97 -52.98 70.62
CA ALA A 365 -11.17 -53.47 69.49
C ALA A 365 -11.05 -54.99 69.55
N PHE A 366 -11.04 -55.67 68.39
CA PHE A 366 -10.70 -57.10 68.34
C PHE A 366 -9.30 -57.34 68.94
N ASN A 367 -9.17 -58.42 69.73
CA ASN A 367 -7.89 -58.89 70.24
C ASN A 367 -7.64 -60.31 69.72
N THR A 368 -6.52 -60.52 69.04
CA THR A 368 -6.11 -61.83 68.51
C THR A 368 -5.40 -62.69 69.57
N GLY A 369 -5.17 -62.16 70.78
CA GLY A 369 -4.57 -62.87 71.92
C GLY A 369 -5.59 -63.37 72.94
N SER A 370 -5.34 -64.55 73.51
CA SER A 370 -6.17 -65.21 74.52
C SER A 370 -6.28 -64.36 75.82
N GLY A 371 -7.35 -63.60 75.96
CA GLY A 371 -7.67 -62.78 77.12
C GLY A 371 -9.17 -62.54 77.27
N GLN A 372 -9.61 -62.23 78.49
CA GLN A 372 -10.94 -62.55 79.03
C GLN A 372 -12.21 -61.96 78.36
N TYR A 373 -12.15 -61.11 77.33
CA TYR A 373 -13.37 -60.55 76.71
C TYR A 373 -13.20 -60.14 75.23
N TYR A 374 -13.11 -61.08 74.29
CA TYR A 374 -12.99 -60.71 72.87
C TYR A 374 -13.68 -61.70 71.91
N VAL A 375 -14.33 -61.15 70.89
CA VAL A 375 -14.71 -61.85 69.67
C VAL A 375 -13.43 -62.05 68.85
N TYR A 376 -13.12 -63.30 68.51
CA TYR A 376 -11.98 -63.65 67.67
C TYR A 376 -12.48 -63.99 66.26
N ALA A 377 -11.87 -63.38 65.26
CA ALA A 377 -12.14 -63.66 63.86
C ALA A 377 -10.94 -64.38 63.25
N ASP A 378 -11.20 -65.56 62.69
CA ASP A 378 -10.24 -66.31 61.91
C ASP A 378 -10.79 -66.54 60.53
N VAL A 379 -9.93 -66.48 59.51
CA VAL A 379 -10.30 -67.05 58.22
C VAL A 379 -9.79 -68.47 58.22
N SER A 380 -10.69 -69.43 58.11
CA SER A 380 -10.63 -70.88 57.91
C SER A 380 -10.30 -71.40 56.50
N GLY A 381 -9.69 -72.58 56.31
CA GLY A 381 -9.74 -73.31 55.03
C GLY A 381 -8.38 -73.66 54.41
N ALA A 382 -8.38 -74.56 53.43
CA ALA A 382 -7.21 -74.92 52.61
C ALA A 382 -7.36 -74.48 51.13
N SER A 383 -8.60 -74.23 50.68
CA SER A 383 -8.94 -73.76 49.33
C SER A 383 -10.29 -73.03 49.35
N SER A 384 -10.58 -72.25 48.30
CA SER A 384 -11.87 -71.56 48.14
C SER A 384 -13.05 -72.56 48.08
N PRO A 385 -14.19 -72.28 48.74
CA PRO A 385 -14.47 -71.10 49.56
C PRO A 385 -13.74 -71.16 50.90
N TRP A 386 -13.01 -70.08 51.22
CA TRP A 386 -12.44 -69.88 52.55
C TRP A 386 -13.57 -69.50 53.51
N VAL A 387 -13.40 -69.70 54.81
CA VAL A 387 -14.49 -69.49 55.78
C VAL A 387 -14.08 -68.44 56.79
N LEU A 388 -14.74 -67.29 56.83
CA LEU A 388 -14.60 -66.37 57.96
C LEU A 388 -15.38 -66.92 59.15
N THR A 389 -14.68 -67.27 60.22
CA THR A 389 -15.22 -67.79 61.46
C THR A 389 -15.06 -66.73 62.55
N VAL A 390 -16.17 -66.32 63.14
CA VAL A 390 -16.22 -65.31 64.20
C VAL A 390 -16.76 -65.96 65.46
N THR A 391 -15.90 -66.04 66.48
CA THR A 391 -16.14 -66.85 67.69
C THR A 391 -16.19 -65.99 68.93
N ASN A 392 -17.11 -66.30 69.85
CA ASN A 392 -17.19 -65.69 71.17
C ASN A 392 -16.18 -66.33 72.14
N GLY A 393 -15.38 -65.52 72.85
CA GLY A 393 -14.36 -65.98 73.79
C GLY A 393 -14.90 -66.76 75.00
N ALA A 394 -14.05 -67.59 75.60
CA ALA A 394 -14.46 -68.71 76.46
C ALA A 394 -14.86 -68.39 77.93
N SER A 395 -14.84 -67.12 78.38
CA SER A 395 -15.08 -66.78 79.81
C SER A 395 -16.21 -65.76 79.98
N ALA A 396 -17.45 -66.23 79.88
CA ALA A 396 -18.58 -65.55 80.51
C ALA A 396 -19.66 -66.57 80.83
N THR A 397 -19.96 -66.72 82.12
CA THR A 397 -21.16 -67.39 82.64
C THR A 397 -22.47 -66.70 82.21
N SER A 398 -22.41 -65.71 81.30
CA SER A 398 -23.52 -64.95 80.70
C SER A 398 -23.18 -64.47 79.27
N ALA A 399 -23.00 -65.38 78.30
CA ALA A 399 -22.65 -65.03 76.92
C ALA A 399 -23.88 -64.67 76.05
N TYR A 400 -24.20 -63.37 75.94
CA TYR A 400 -25.21 -62.86 74.99
C TYR A 400 -24.66 -62.79 73.56
N SER A 401 -25.54 -62.78 72.56
CA SER A 401 -25.16 -62.50 71.16
C SER A 401 -24.55 -61.11 71.03
N VAL A 402 -23.37 -61.00 70.42
CA VAL A 402 -22.63 -59.74 70.33
C VAL A 402 -22.52 -59.31 68.87
N PRO A 403 -22.95 -58.08 68.51
CA PRO A 403 -22.73 -57.54 67.18
C PRO A 403 -21.25 -57.26 66.93
N PHE A 404 -20.79 -57.57 65.73
CA PHE A 404 -19.42 -57.31 65.29
C PHE A 404 -19.41 -56.63 63.92
N SER A 405 -18.33 -55.88 63.67
CA SER A 405 -17.96 -55.40 62.33
C SER A 405 -16.49 -55.66 62.12
N ILE A 406 -16.17 -56.50 61.13
CA ILE A 406 -14.80 -56.89 60.75
C ILE A 406 -14.50 -56.30 59.39
N LEU A 407 -13.42 -55.54 59.33
CA LEU A 407 -12.83 -55.03 58.11
C LEU A 407 -11.59 -55.86 57.77
N ILE A 408 -11.68 -56.61 56.67
CA ILE A 408 -10.57 -57.36 56.10
C ILE A 408 -9.96 -56.53 54.98
N THR A 409 -8.67 -56.22 55.10
CA THR A 409 -7.86 -55.65 54.04
C THR A 409 -7.03 -56.76 53.41
N TYR A 410 -7.15 -56.97 52.10
CA TYR A 410 -6.50 -58.07 51.38
C TYR A 410 -5.94 -57.61 50.04
N VAL A 411 -4.91 -58.28 49.54
CA VAL A 411 -4.39 -58.07 48.18
C VAL A 411 -5.34 -58.76 47.19
N ALA A 412 -5.77 -58.05 46.15
CA ALA A 412 -6.69 -58.60 45.13
C ALA A 412 -6.11 -59.82 44.39
#